data_AF-A0A3Q7J422-F1
#
_entry.id   AF-A0A3Q7J422-F1
#
_cell.length_a   1.000
_cell.length_b   1.000
_cell.length_c   1.000
_cell.angle_alpha   90.00
_cell.angle_beta   90.00
_cell.angle_gamma   90.00
#
_symmetry.space_group_name_H-M   'P 1'
#
loop_
_entity.id
_entity.type
_entity.pdbx_description
1 polymer ?
#
loop_
_entity_poly.entity_id
_entity_poly.type
_entity_poly.pdbx_seq_one_letter_code
_entity_poly.pdbx_strand_id
1 'polypeptide(L)'
;MELGQLITLEALDLSWNRLTGKIPQELTRMNFLSVLNLSQNHLIGPIPQGLQFNTFGNDSYGGNLDLCGPPLSKQCGTSDPSHAPQPLEEEEKDEISMAIQVMLVRFCFKLT
;
A
#
# COMPACT_ATOMS: atom_id res chain seq x y z
N MET A 1 -15.60 0.84 -11.37
CA MET A 1 -14.83 -0.20 -12.08
C MET A 1 -14.06 -0.97 -11.02
N GLU A 2 -14.44 -2.21 -10.77
CA GLU A 2 -14.26 -2.88 -9.48
C GLU A 2 -12.84 -3.46 -9.31
N LEU A 3 -12.17 -3.18 -8.17
CA LEU A 3 -10.84 -3.74 -7.87
C LEU A 3 -10.86 -5.28 -7.72
N GLY A 4 -12.05 -5.87 -7.52
CA GLY A 4 -12.30 -7.28 -7.25
C GLY A 4 -12.22 -8.27 -8.41
N GLN A 5 -11.60 -7.94 -9.55
CA GLN A 5 -11.39 -8.87 -10.68
C GLN A 5 -9.95 -9.38 -10.81
N LEU A 6 -9.02 -8.91 -9.97
CA LEU A 6 -7.66 -9.48 -9.85
C LEU A 6 -7.64 -10.67 -8.87
N ILE A 7 -8.72 -11.46 -8.85
CA ILE A 7 -8.91 -12.52 -7.85
C ILE A 7 -7.77 -13.54 -7.94
N THR A 8 -7.19 -13.78 -9.11
CA THR A 8 -6.17 -14.81 -9.33
C THR A 8 -4.72 -14.35 -9.12
N LEU A 9 -4.48 -13.10 -8.72
CA LEU A 9 -3.10 -12.63 -8.54
C LEU A 9 -2.49 -13.27 -7.30
N GLU A 10 -1.39 -14.00 -7.46
CA GLU A 10 -0.73 -14.73 -6.38
C GLU A 10 0.44 -13.97 -5.74
N ALA A 11 1.10 -13.09 -6.50
CA ALA A 11 2.24 -12.30 -6.03
C ALA A 11 2.17 -10.87 -6.54
N LEU A 12 2.41 -9.90 -5.65
CA LEU A 12 2.48 -8.48 -5.95
C LEU A 12 3.68 -7.87 -5.22
N ASP A 13 4.73 -7.54 -5.97
CA ASP A 13 5.86 -6.76 -5.48
C ASP A 13 5.83 -5.37 -6.09
N LEU A 14 5.69 -4.37 -5.24
CA LEU A 14 5.74 -2.94 -5.55
C LEU A 14 6.76 -2.24 -4.67
N SER A 15 7.71 -2.97 -4.09
CA SER A 15 8.73 -2.40 -3.23
C SER A 15 9.64 -1.44 -3.99
N TRP A 16 10.28 -0.53 -3.26
CA TRP A 16 11.23 0.45 -3.81
C TRP A 16 10.63 1.32 -4.93
N ASN A 17 9.39 1.76 -4.73
CA ASN A 17 8.75 2.74 -5.60
C ASN A 17 8.52 4.04 -4.83
N ARG A 18 7.97 5.04 -5.52
CA ARG A 18 7.58 6.33 -4.92
C ARG A 18 6.07 6.41 -4.71
N LEU A 19 5.44 5.29 -4.32
CA LEU A 19 3.98 5.23 -4.19
C LEU A 19 3.54 6.03 -2.97
N THR A 20 2.56 6.92 -3.18
CA THR A 20 1.97 7.73 -2.13
C THR A 20 0.48 7.43 -1.92
N GLY A 21 -0.04 7.96 -0.81
CA GLY A 21 -1.44 7.82 -0.43
C GLY A 21 -1.74 6.55 0.36
N LYS A 22 -3.03 6.24 0.52
CA LYS A 22 -3.50 5.10 1.31
C LYS A 22 -3.50 3.81 0.50
N ILE A 23 -3.27 2.69 1.17
CA ILE A 23 -3.51 1.36 0.59
C ILE A 23 -5.03 1.19 0.40
N PRO A 24 -5.52 0.94 -0.83
CA PRO A 24 -6.96 0.80 -1.08
C PRO A 24 -7.53 -0.44 -0.38
N GLN A 25 -8.69 -0.29 0.27
CA GLN A 25 -9.38 -1.40 0.96
C GLN A 25 -9.72 -2.53 0.00
N GLU A 26 -9.93 -2.24 -1.28
CA GLU A 26 -10.33 -3.23 -2.27
C GLU A 26 -9.22 -4.25 -2.59
N LEU A 27 -7.95 -3.97 -2.27
CA LEU A 27 -6.86 -4.95 -2.34
C LEU A 27 -7.11 -6.16 -1.43
N THR A 28 -7.87 -5.98 -0.34
CA THR A 28 -8.23 -7.06 0.58
C THR A 28 -9.11 -8.14 -0.05
N ARG A 29 -9.69 -7.88 -1.23
CA ARG A 29 -10.50 -8.84 -1.98
C ARG A 29 -9.65 -9.80 -2.84
N MET A 30 -8.33 -9.62 -2.91
CA MET A 30 -7.41 -10.50 -3.64
C MET A 30 -7.12 -11.76 -2.82
N ASN A 31 -8.08 -12.69 -2.80
CA ASN A 31 -8.05 -13.86 -1.92
C ASN A 31 -6.96 -14.88 -2.23
N PHE A 32 -6.34 -14.83 -3.40
CA PHE A 32 -5.26 -15.73 -3.81
C PHE A 32 -3.87 -15.09 -3.66
N LEU A 33 -3.79 -13.83 -3.22
CA LEU A 33 -2.52 -13.14 -3.03
C LEU A 33 -1.77 -13.79 -1.87
N SER A 34 -0.63 -14.40 -2.18
CA SER A 34 0.23 -15.15 -1.26
C SER A 34 1.54 -14.41 -0.96
N VAL A 35 1.95 -13.51 -1.86
CA VAL A 35 3.13 -12.66 -1.70
C VAL A 35 2.71 -11.22 -1.92
N LEU A 36 3.01 -10.36 -0.95
CA LEU A 36 2.85 -8.92 -1.04
C LEU A 36 4.12 -8.24 -0.54
N ASN A 37 4.64 -7.29 -1.31
CA ASN A 37 5.73 -6.43 -0.86
C ASN A 37 5.45 -4.99 -1.28
N LEU A 38 5.13 -4.14 -0.30
CA LEU A 38 4.89 -2.70 -0.45
C LEU A 38 5.99 -1.88 0.24
N SER A 39 7.08 -2.53 0.67
CA SER A 39 8.13 -1.88 1.42
C SER A 39 8.83 -0.77 0.63
N GLN A 40 9.44 0.18 1.34
CA GLN A 40 10.22 1.26 0.71
C GLN A 40 9.39 2.08 -0.27
N ASN A 41 8.27 2.62 0.22
CA ASN A 41 7.38 3.56 -0.46
C ASN A 41 7.02 4.70 0.51
N HIS A 42 6.15 5.62 0.09
CA HIS A 42 5.65 6.75 0.87
C HIS A 42 4.14 6.58 1.20
N LEU A 43 3.73 5.35 1.50
CA LEU A 43 2.34 5.04 1.83
C LEU A 43 1.97 5.56 3.23
N ILE A 44 0.71 5.97 3.38
CA ILE A 44 0.22 6.61 4.61
C ILE A 44 -1.06 5.94 5.14
N GLY A 45 -1.30 6.06 6.44
CA GLY A 45 -2.56 5.67 7.08
C GLY A 45 -2.64 4.19 7.47
N PRO A 46 -3.85 3.70 7.79
CA PRO A 46 -4.03 2.33 8.29
C PRO A 46 -3.79 1.29 7.21
N ILE A 47 -3.14 0.19 7.58
CA ILE A 47 -3.05 -1.03 6.77
C ILE A 47 -4.44 -1.69 6.73
N PRO A 48 -5.05 -1.88 5.54
CA PRO A 48 -6.33 -2.55 5.41
C PRO A 48 -6.29 -3.97 5.97
N GLN A 49 -7.36 -4.36 6.65
CA GLN A 49 -7.49 -5.70 7.19
C GLN A 49 -8.38 -6.55 6.28
N GLY A 50 -7.98 -7.80 6.06
CA GLY A 50 -8.65 -8.76 5.20
C GLY A 50 -7.98 -10.13 5.24
N LEU A 51 -8.62 -11.17 4.71
CA LEU A 51 -8.19 -12.57 4.89
C LEU A 51 -6.69 -12.77 4.61
N GLN A 52 -6.25 -12.54 3.37
CA GLN A 52 -4.82 -12.66 3.04
C GLN A 52 -4.01 -11.48 3.55
N PHE A 53 -4.58 -10.27 3.57
CA PHE A 53 -3.87 -9.06 4.02
C PHE A 53 -3.36 -9.17 5.47
N ASN A 54 -4.08 -9.90 6.31
CA ASN A 54 -3.74 -10.14 7.71
C ASN A 54 -2.61 -11.17 7.90
N THR A 55 -2.19 -11.89 6.85
CA THR A 55 -1.13 -12.90 6.94
C THR A 55 0.24 -12.35 6.61
N PHE A 56 0.32 -11.18 5.96
CA PHE A 56 1.57 -10.55 5.58
C PHE A 56 2.31 -9.97 6.79
N GLY A 57 3.64 -10.10 6.78
CA GLY A 57 4.51 -9.66 7.86
C GLY A 57 4.86 -8.17 7.81
N ASN A 58 5.56 -7.70 8.84
CA ASN A 58 6.05 -6.32 8.94
C ASN A 58 7.00 -5.97 7.77
N ASP A 59 7.79 -6.93 7.32
CA ASP A 59 8.68 -6.83 6.16
C ASP A 59 7.96 -6.39 4.87
N SER A 60 6.69 -6.80 4.69
CA SER A 60 5.87 -6.40 3.54
C SER A 60 5.53 -4.91 3.52
N TYR A 61 5.65 -4.20 4.64
CA TYR A 61 5.21 -2.80 4.80
C TYR A 61 6.33 -1.85 5.25
N GLY A 62 7.52 -2.37 5.58
CA GLY A 62 8.63 -1.60 6.13
C GLY A 62 9.08 -0.44 5.22
N GLY A 63 9.64 0.62 5.79
CA GLY A 63 10.08 1.81 5.03
C GLY A 63 8.97 2.82 4.71
N ASN A 64 7.70 2.50 4.95
CA ASN A 64 6.60 3.46 4.86
C ASN A 64 6.37 4.14 6.23
N LEU A 65 6.94 5.33 6.43
CA LEU A 65 6.99 5.99 7.74
C LEU A 65 5.61 6.24 8.37
N ASP A 66 4.62 6.53 7.53
CA ASP A 66 3.27 6.94 7.94
C ASP A 66 2.21 5.86 7.88
N LEU A 67 2.59 4.61 7.55
CA LEU A 67 1.71 3.46 7.72
C LEU A 67 1.54 3.09 9.19
N CYS A 68 0.35 2.64 9.56
CA CYS A 68 0.02 2.21 10.91
C CYS A 68 -0.96 1.04 10.92
N GLY A 69 -1.12 0.40 12.08
CA GLY A 69 -1.97 -0.76 12.28
C GLY A 69 -1.23 -2.09 12.08
N PRO A 70 -1.84 -3.23 12.45
CA PRO A 70 -1.23 -4.54 12.28
C PRO A 70 -0.84 -4.80 10.80
N PRO A 71 0.32 -5.43 10.54
CA PRO A 71 1.25 -6.06 11.48
C PRO A 71 2.29 -5.11 12.11
N LEU A 72 2.24 -3.80 11.84
CA LEU A 72 3.18 -2.84 12.41
C LEU A 72 2.90 -2.59 13.89
N SER A 73 3.94 -2.26 14.66
CA SER A 73 3.79 -1.85 16.06
C SER A 73 3.22 -0.44 16.20
N LYS A 74 3.22 0.38 15.13
CA LYS A 74 2.68 1.74 15.11
C LYS A 74 1.14 1.68 15.11
N GLN A 75 0.50 2.24 16.14
CA GLN A 75 -0.96 2.29 16.23
C GLN A 75 -1.51 3.47 15.43
N CYS A 76 -2.68 3.28 14.82
CA CYS A 76 -3.39 4.37 14.14
C CYS A 76 -4.17 5.21 15.16
N GLY A 77 -4.19 6.53 14.99
CA GLY A 77 -4.99 7.42 15.83
C GLY A 77 -4.32 7.89 17.12
N THR A 78 -3.09 7.46 17.42
CA THR A 78 -2.22 8.20 18.34
C THR A 78 -1.71 9.44 17.59
N SER A 79 -2.57 10.46 17.50
CA SER A 79 -2.16 11.80 17.12
C SER A 79 -1.15 12.26 18.15
N ASP A 80 0.13 12.02 17.90
CA ASP A 80 1.19 12.78 18.53
C ASP A 80 1.18 14.17 17.86
N PRO A 81 0.79 15.24 18.57
CA PRO A 81 0.73 16.58 17.99
C PRO A 81 2.13 17.12 17.61
N SER A 82 3.21 16.39 17.90
CA SER A 82 4.57 16.76 17.53
C SER A 82 4.95 16.45 16.07
N HIS A 83 4.14 15.68 15.34
CA HIS A 83 4.30 15.50 13.90
C HIS A 83 3.22 16.27 13.15
N ALA A 84 3.20 17.59 13.35
CA ALA A 84 2.68 18.46 12.31
C ALA A 84 3.43 18.12 11.01
N PRO A 85 2.74 17.99 9.86
CA PRO A 85 3.43 17.90 8.58
C PRO A 85 4.38 19.10 8.51
N GLN A 86 5.68 18.84 8.57
CA GLN A 86 6.64 19.86 8.15
C GLN A 86 6.24 20.22 6.71
N PRO A 87 6.22 21.51 6.33
CA PRO A 87 6.00 21.88 4.94
C PRO A 87 7.02 21.11 4.13
N LEU A 88 6.57 20.05 3.45
CA LEU A 88 7.40 19.34 2.49
C LEU A 88 7.72 20.40 1.45
N GLU A 89 9.01 20.71 1.35
CA GLU A 89 9.56 21.35 0.16
C GLU A 89 8.97 20.60 -1.03
N GLU A 90 8.31 21.32 -1.94
CA GLU A 90 7.62 20.76 -3.10
C GLU A 90 8.65 20.07 -4.01
N GLU A 91 9.01 18.83 -3.71
CA GLU A 91 9.78 17.97 -4.60
C GLU A 91 8.84 17.06 -5.40
N GLU A 92 8.36 17.69 -6.48
CA GLU A 92 8.23 17.14 -7.84
C GLU A 92 7.06 16.19 -8.20
N LYS A 93 6.39 16.58 -9.30
CA LYS A 93 5.09 16.14 -9.85
C LYS A 93 4.98 14.69 -10.35
N ASP A 94 5.86 13.78 -9.94
CA ASP A 94 5.91 12.41 -10.47
C ASP A 94 5.54 11.33 -9.43
N GLU A 95 4.81 11.69 -8.38
CA GLU A 95 4.27 10.72 -7.43
C GLU A 95 3.10 9.93 -8.02
N ILE A 96 3.24 8.60 -8.09
CA ILE A 96 2.16 7.73 -8.52
C ILE A 96 1.34 7.32 -7.31
N SER A 97 0.07 7.70 -7.29
CA SER A 97 -0.86 7.20 -6.28
C SER A 97 -0.90 5.67 -6.32
N MET A 98 -0.79 5.02 -5.16
CA MET A 98 -0.92 3.57 -5.04
C MET A 98 -2.18 3.03 -5.73
N ALA A 99 -3.29 3.76 -5.65
CA ALA A 99 -4.53 3.40 -6.34
C ALA A 99 -4.37 3.39 -7.87
N ILE A 100 -3.60 4.33 -8.42
CA ILE A 100 -3.32 4.43 -9.86
C ILE A 100 -2.34 3.33 -10.30
N GLN A 101 -1.29 3.06 -9.52
CA GLN A 101 -0.31 2.02 -9.88
C GLN A 101 -0.93 0.63 -9.86
N VAL A 102 -1.73 0.29 -8.85
CA VAL A 102 -2.47 -0.98 -8.83
C VAL A 102 -3.42 -1.08 -10.02
N MET A 103 -4.01 0.04 -10.46
CA MET A 103 -4.84 0.08 -11.67
C MET A 103 -4.01 -0.08 -12.95
N LEU A 104 -2.74 0.32 -12.97
CA LEU A 104 -1.82 0.10 -14.10
C LEU A 104 -1.28 -1.34 -14.17
N VAL A 105 -1.07 -2.01 -13.03
CA VAL A 105 -0.77 -3.46 -12.98
C VAL A 105 -1.88 -4.25 -13.70
N ARG A 106 -3.15 -3.80 -13.62
CA ARG A 106 -4.26 -4.39 -14.38
C ARG A 106 -4.12 -4.28 -15.90
N PHE A 107 -3.49 -3.21 -16.39
CA PHE A 107 -3.29 -3.01 -17.83
C PHE A 107 -2.09 -3.78 -18.36
N CYS A 108 -0.99 -3.89 -17.61
CA CYS A 108 0.15 -4.71 -18.02
C CYS A 108 -0.19 -6.21 -18.14
N PHE A 109 -0.96 -6.77 -17.21
CA PHE A 109 -1.37 -8.19 -17.28
C PHE A 109 -2.47 -8.49 -18.32
N LYS A 110 -3.07 -7.47 -18.94
CA LYS A 110 -4.07 -7.65 -20.02
C LYS A 110 -3.47 -7.56 -21.43
N LEU A 111 -2.14 -7.43 -21.54
CA LEU A 111 -1.41 -7.27 -22.80
C LEU A 111 -0.43 -8.42 -23.12
N THR A 112 -0.58 -9.58 -22.47
CA THR A 112 0.02 -10.85 -22.91
C THR A 112 -1.05 -11.86 -23.20
#